data_AF-A0A6A4ZH43-F1
#
_entry.id   AF-A0A6A4ZH43-F1
#
_cell.length_a   1.000
_cell.length_b   1.000
_cell.length_c   1.000
_cell.angle_alpha   90.00
_cell.angle_beta   90.00
_cell.angle_gamma   90.00
#
_symmetry.space_group_name_H-M   'P 1'
#
loop_
_entity.id
_entity.type
_entity.pdbx_description
1 polymer ?
#
loop_
_entity_poly.entity_id
_entity_poly.type
_entity_poly.pdbx_seq_one_letter_code
_entity_poly.pdbx_strand_id
1 'polypeptide(L)'
;MDKLVGRTKKSGWVFLGELEVNGDLTPKMDHLVCFMPGMLALGYMHGMPSSHLDLAKALGRTCFEMYNQMASNLAPEIAYFNTVDDSNDIQVHAPDAFNILRPETVESLMVLYRVTRDETYREWGKVIFRAFEQHCRLPQGGYSSVNHVDSPAPSKFFRREMESFFMAETLKYFYLLFSDESVVPLDQFVFNTEAHPFPIQWRT
;
A
#
# COMPACT_ATOMS: atom_id res chain seq x y z
N MET A 1 -2.57 -9.64 17.47
CA MET A 1 -1.83 -8.78 16.52
C MET A 1 -0.74 -7.98 17.25
N ASP A 2 -0.91 -7.75 18.55
CA ASP A 2 -0.12 -6.84 19.39
C ASP A 2 1.40 -7.07 19.42
N LYS A 3 1.86 -8.29 19.12
CA LYS A 3 3.29 -8.61 19.06
C LYS A 3 4.00 -8.08 17.81
N LEU A 4 3.25 -7.77 16.76
CA LEU A 4 3.78 -7.28 15.48
C LEU A 4 3.58 -5.77 15.30
N VAL A 5 2.73 -5.17 16.12
CA VAL A 5 2.36 -3.75 16.00
C VAL A 5 3.44 -2.91 16.67
N GLY A 6 4.16 -2.13 15.86
CA GLY A 6 5.11 -1.13 16.33
C GLY A 6 4.63 0.30 16.05
N ARG A 7 5.32 1.29 16.63
CA ARG A 7 5.12 2.70 16.34
C ARG A 7 6.44 3.39 16.08
N THR A 8 6.48 4.23 15.05
CA THR A 8 7.64 5.08 14.80
C THR A 8 7.82 6.10 15.93
N LYS A 9 9.06 6.48 16.21
CA LYS A 9 9.38 7.34 17.36
C LYS A 9 8.91 8.77 17.17
N LYS A 10 9.20 9.37 16.00
CA LYS A 10 8.98 10.80 15.72
C LYS A 10 7.51 11.10 15.46
N SER A 11 6.88 10.38 14.54
CA SER A 11 5.51 10.67 14.08
C SER A 11 4.44 9.75 14.71
N GLY A 12 4.83 8.69 15.41
CA GLY A 12 3.90 7.75 16.03
C GLY A 12 3.14 6.87 15.03
N TRP A 13 3.62 6.74 13.79
CA TRP A 13 2.98 5.95 12.74
C TRP A 13 3.01 4.47 13.07
N VAL A 14 1.90 3.79 12.85
CA VAL A 14 1.75 2.37 13.18
C VAL A 14 2.30 1.54 12.04
N PHE A 15 3.18 0.59 12.34
CA PHE A 15 3.67 -0.38 11.35
C PHE A 15 3.48 -1.81 11.86
N LEU A 16 3.56 -2.78 10.96
CA LEU A 16 3.63 -4.20 11.29
C LEU A 16 5.04 -4.71 10.99
N GLY A 17 5.78 -5.04 12.04
CA GLY A 17 7.15 -5.56 11.93
C GLY A 17 7.20 -7.09 11.82
N GLU A 18 8.41 -7.61 11.71
CA GLU A 18 8.70 -9.05 11.73
C GLU A 18 9.05 -9.49 13.16
N LEU A 19 8.63 -10.68 13.56
CA LEU A 19 8.97 -11.24 14.88
C LEU A 19 10.12 -12.24 14.73
N GLU A 20 11.23 -11.95 15.38
CA GLU A 20 12.37 -12.85 15.46
C GLU A 20 12.06 -14.06 16.34
N VAL A 21 12.86 -15.13 16.18
CA VAL A 21 12.69 -16.38 16.96
C VAL A 21 12.82 -16.14 18.47
N ASN A 22 13.60 -15.14 18.88
CA ASN A 22 13.76 -14.74 20.27
C ASN A 22 12.59 -13.89 20.82
N GLY A 23 11.63 -13.52 19.98
CA GLY A 23 10.48 -12.70 20.34
C GLY A 23 10.67 -11.19 20.18
N ASP A 24 11.81 -10.74 19.66
CA ASP A 24 12.05 -9.32 19.39
C ASP A 24 11.32 -8.88 18.11
N LEU A 25 10.79 -7.66 18.13
CA LEU A 25 10.15 -7.04 16.97
C LEU A 25 11.20 -6.33 16.13
N THR A 26 11.46 -6.85 14.93
CA THR A 26 12.25 -6.17 13.90
C THR A 26 11.36 -5.14 13.20
N PRO A 27 11.72 -3.84 13.19
CA PRO A 27 10.91 -2.79 12.59
C PRO A 27 11.09 -2.74 11.07
N LYS A 28 10.87 -3.87 10.41
CA LYS A 28 10.94 -4.07 8.97
C LYS A 28 9.55 -4.40 8.45
N MET A 29 9.11 -3.74 7.40
CA MET A 29 7.83 -3.99 6.75
C MET A 29 8.03 -4.00 5.24
N ASP A 30 7.70 -5.13 4.62
CA ASP A 30 7.60 -5.23 3.17
C ASP A 30 6.41 -4.39 2.70
N HIS A 31 6.52 -3.80 1.51
CA HIS A 31 5.39 -3.11 0.86
C HIS A 31 4.18 -4.01 0.71
N LEU A 32 4.41 -5.33 0.55
CA LEU A 32 3.38 -6.36 0.57
C LEU A 32 2.42 -6.22 1.75
N VAL A 33 2.91 -5.90 2.96
CA VAL A 33 2.10 -5.78 4.18
C VAL A 33 1.05 -4.66 4.07
N CYS A 34 1.19 -3.75 3.11
CA CYS A 34 0.19 -2.74 2.80
C CYS A 34 -1.13 -3.29 2.23
N PHE A 35 -1.31 -4.61 2.08
CA PHE A 35 -2.65 -5.22 1.88
C PHE A 35 -3.50 -5.22 3.17
N MET A 36 -2.84 -5.21 4.34
CA MET A 36 -3.49 -5.34 5.66
C MET A 36 -4.52 -4.25 5.97
N PRO A 37 -4.30 -2.95 5.67
CA PRO A 37 -5.33 -1.93 5.87
C PRO A 37 -6.64 -2.26 5.14
N GLY A 38 -6.56 -2.64 3.87
CA GLY A 38 -7.71 -3.03 3.05
C GLY A 38 -8.40 -4.27 3.63
N MET A 39 -7.64 -5.31 3.98
CA MET A 39 -8.16 -6.52 4.61
C MET A 39 -8.92 -6.22 5.91
N LEU A 40 -8.35 -5.38 6.79
CA LEU A 40 -8.96 -5.02 8.06
C LEU A 40 -10.23 -4.18 7.88
N ALA A 41 -10.21 -3.20 6.97
CA ALA A 41 -11.36 -2.36 6.66
C ALA A 41 -12.51 -3.15 6.01
N LEU A 42 -12.18 -4.09 5.11
CA LEU A 42 -13.15 -5.02 4.52
C LEU A 42 -13.75 -5.92 5.61
N GLY A 43 -12.93 -6.46 6.51
CA GLY A 43 -13.42 -7.25 7.65
C GLY A 43 -14.39 -6.45 8.52
N TYR A 44 -14.09 -5.18 8.81
CA TYR A 44 -14.99 -4.29 9.57
C TYR A 44 -16.35 -4.11 8.87
N MET A 45 -16.35 -3.87 7.54
CA MET A 45 -17.59 -3.76 6.75
C MET A 45 -18.46 -5.03 6.85
N HIS A 46 -17.84 -6.19 7.06
CA HIS A 46 -18.50 -7.50 7.20
C HIS A 46 -18.64 -7.97 8.66
N GLY A 47 -18.60 -7.05 9.64
CA GLY A 47 -18.97 -7.31 11.03
C GLY A 47 -17.82 -7.56 12.01
N MET A 48 -16.56 -7.33 11.60
CA MET A 48 -15.44 -7.32 12.55
C MET A 48 -15.48 -6.06 13.45
N PRO A 49 -14.82 -6.10 14.64
CA PRO A 49 -14.85 -4.99 15.59
C PRO A 49 -14.30 -3.66 15.03
N SER A 50 -14.76 -2.53 15.58
CA SER A 50 -14.30 -1.19 15.18
C SER A 50 -12.79 -0.98 15.32
N SER A 51 -12.14 -1.69 16.25
CA SER A 51 -10.68 -1.69 16.41
C SER A 51 -9.93 -2.14 15.15
N HIS A 52 -10.55 -2.95 14.29
CA HIS A 52 -9.98 -3.30 12.99
C HIS A 52 -9.96 -2.10 12.06
N LEU A 53 -11.03 -1.30 12.02
CA LEU A 53 -11.06 -0.08 11.22
C LEU A 53 -10.06 0.96 11.75
N ASP A 54 -9.92 1.09 13.06
CA ASP A 54 -8.95 2.01 13.67
C ASP A 54 -7.52 1.63 13.29
N LEU A 55 -7.18 0.34 13.36
CA LEU A 55 -5.88 -0.17 12.92
C LEU A 55 -5.70 -0.03 11.39
N ALA A 56 -6.76 -0.28 10.61
CA ALA A 56 -6.74 -0.10 9.16
C ALA A 56 -6.41 1.34 8.76
N LYS A 57 -7.05 2.32 9.39
CA LYS A 57 -6.77 3.75 9.14
C LYS A 57 -5.33 4.11 9.50
N ALA A 58 -4.84 3.61 10.64
CA ALA A 58 -3.47 3.87 11.08
C ALA A 58 -2.41 3.24 10.16
N LEU A 59 -2.60 2.00 9.73
CA LEU A 59 -1.70 1.34 8.79
C LEU A 59 -1.81 1.94 7.38
N GLY A 60 -3.00 2.30 6.93
CA GLY A 60 -3.21 2.97 5.64
C GLY A 60 -2.47 4.30 5.55
N ARG A 61 -2.43 5.07 6.66
CA ARG A 61 -1.59 6.27 6.78
C ARG A 61 -0.11 5.94 6.60
N THR A 62 0.41 4.94 7.30
CA THR A 62 1.81 4.52 7.21
C THR A 62 2.18 4.06 5.81
N CYS A 63 1.32 3.27 5.16
CA CYS A 63 1.51 2.82 3.78
C CYS A 63 1.56 3.99 2.79
N PHE A 64 0.72 5.02 2.98
CA PHE A 64 0.86 6.26 2.20
C PHE A 64 2.19 6.97 2.50
N GLU A 65 2.63 7.03 3.76
CA GLU A 65 3.89 7.66 4.12
C GLU A 65 5.12 6.92 3.59
N MET A 66 5.04 5.60 3.35
CA MET A 66 6.07 4.86 2.60
C MET A 66 6.28 5.42 1.18
N TYR A 67 5.25 6.02 0.57
CA TYR A 67 5.39 6.77 -0.69
C TYR A 67 5.79 8.22 -0.42
N ASN A 68 5.06 8.91 0.46
CA ASN A 68 5.18 10.36 0.65
C ASN A 68 6.53 10.80 1.22
N GLN A 69 7.23 9.92 1.97
CA GLN A 69 8.57 10.20 2.48
C GLN A 69 9.69 9.95 1.45
N MET A 70 9.39 9.32 0.31
CA MET A 70 10.37 9.07 -0.74
C MET A 70 10.42 10.25 -1.71
N ALA A 71 11.63 10.60 -2.18
CA ALA A 71 11.82 11.75 -3.07
C ALA A 71 11.09 11.59 -4.43
N SER A 72 10.86 10.36 -4.88
CA SER A 72 10.09 10.04 -6.09
C SER A 72 8.59 9.90 -5.86
N ASN A 73 8.12 9.97 -4.62
CA ASN A 73 6.77 9.58 -4.23
C ASN A 73 6.36 8.16 -4.65
N LEU A 74 7.32 7.23 -4.81
CA LEU A 74 7.10 5.79 -4.97
C LEU A 74 7.62 5.06 -3.73
N ALA A 75 6.87 4.10 -3.20
CA ALA A 75 7.35 3.29 -2.08
C ALA A 75 8.48 2.34 -2.49
N PRO A 76 9.42 2.04 -1.56
CA PRO A 76 10.41 0.98 -1.72
C PRO A 76 9.74 -0.40 -1.59
N GLU A 77 10.49 -1.45 -1.90
CA GLU A 77 10.05 -2.83 -1.69
C GLU A 77 9.97 -3.16 -0.19
N ILE A 78 10.95 -2.68 0.59
CA ILE A 78 11.02 -2.89 2.05
C ILE A 78 11.35 -1.57 2.72
N ALA A 79 10.61 -1.25 3.78
CA ALA A 79 10.84 -0.10 4.63
C ALA A 79 11.24 -0.52 6.05
N TYR A 80 12.12 0.26 6.67
CA TYR A 80 12.57 0.11 8.05
C TYR A 80 12.10 1.31 8.86
N PHE A 81 11.56 1.05 10.05
CA PHE A 81 10.88 2.06 10.86
C PHE A 81 11.74 2.45 12.05
N ASN A 82 12.02 3.74 12.20
CA ASN A 82 12.78 4.22 13.35
C ASN A 82 11.90 4.25 14.60
N THR A 83 12.28 3.49 15.62
CA THR A 83 11.59 3.37 16.91
C THR A 83 12.39 3.95 18.09
N VAL A 84 13.58 4.50 17.82
CA VAL A 84 14.57 4.85 18.85
C VAL A 84 14.63 6.35 19.12
N ASP A 85 14.82 7.16 18.08
CA ASP A 85 15.08 8.59 18.19
C ASP A 85 14.21 9.46 17.26
N ASP A 86 14.36 10.79 17.34
CA ASP A 86 13.54 11.74 16.58
C ASP A 86 14.05 11.99 15.15
N SER A 87 14.90 11.11 14.62
CA SER A 87 15.28 11.13 13.20
C SER A 87 14.14 10.63 12.30
N ASN A 88 14.39 10.48 10.99
CA ASN A 88 13.34 10.15 10.03
C ASN A 88 12.64 8.82 10.36
N ASP A 89 11.31 8.83 10.30
CA ASP A 89 10.46 7.69 10.67
C ASP A 89 10.67 6.46 9.78
N ILE A 90 10.93 6.68 8.48
CA ILE A 90 11.08 5.63 7.47
C ILE A 90 12.48 5.71 6.88
N GLN A 91 13.16 4.56 6.89
CA GLN A 91 14.48 4.34 6.32
C GLN A 91 14.39 3.24 5.26
N VAL A 92 15.26 3.32 4.27
CA VAL A 92 15.30 2.38 3.15
C VAL A 92 16.74 1.98 2.92
N HIS A 93 17.00 0.68 2.82
CA HIS A 93 18.31 0.18 2.46
C HIS A 93 18.45 0.16 0.93
N ALA A 94 19.64 0.45 0.42
CA ALA A 94 19.86 0.55 -1.03
C ALA A 94 19.39 -0.67 -1.85
N PRO A 95 19.54 -1.93 -1.39
CA PRO A 95 19.00 -3.10 -2.10
C PRO A 95 17.47 -3.15 -2.17
N ASP A 96 16.78 -2.47 -1.26
CA ASP A 96 15.33 -2.49 -1.09
C ASP A 96 14.66 -1.25 -1.71
N ALA A 97 15.46 -0.28 -2.17
CA ALA A 97 15.01 1.02 -2.68
C ALA A 97 14.43 0.97 -4.11
N PHE A 98 13.82 -0.14 -4.50
CA PHE A 98 13.19 -0.30 -5.81
C PHE A 98 11.67 -0.36 -5.72
N ASN A 99 11.00 -0.09 -6.83
CA ASN A 99 9.56 -0.22 -6.97
C ASN A 99 9.24 -1.00 -8.25
N ILE A 100 8.52 -2.11 -8.11
CA ILE A 100 8.09 -2.96 -9.25
C ILE A 100 6.62 -2.78 -9.63
N LEU A 101 6.04 -1.60 -9.35
CA LEU A 101 4.67 -1.22 -9.72
C LEU A 101 3.56 -1.91 -8.92
N ARG A 102 3.91 -2.30 -7.69
CA ARG A 102 3.09 -3.06 -6.74
C ARG A 102 1.76 -2.38 -6.34
N PRO A 103 0.67 -3.14 -6.13
CA PRO A 103 -0.68 -2.61 -5.94
C PRO A 103 -1.12 -2.33 -4.50
N GLU A 104 -0.47 -2.92 -3.49
CA GLU A 104 -1.07 -3.21 -2.18
C GLU A 104 -1.50 -1.93 -1.44
N THR A 105 -0.78 -0.82 -1.63
CA THR A 105 -1.21 0.47 -1.08
C THR A 105 -2.47 0.98 -1.77
N VAL A 106 -2.55 1.00 -3.11
CA VAL A 106 -3.75 1.49 -3.81
C VAL A 106 -4.95 0.55 -3.63
N GLU A 107 -4.71 -0.76 -3.48
CA GLU A 107 -5.72 -1.74 -3.05
C GLU A 107 -6.35 -1.30 -1.71
N SER A 108 -5.51 -1.07 -0.71
CA SER A 108 -5.94 -0.62 0.61
C SER A 108 -6.64 0.73 0.59
N LEU A 109 -6.14 1.71 -0.19
CA LEU A 109 -6.78 3.02 -0.34
C LEU A 109 -8.18 2.89 -0.96
N MET A 110 -8.34 2.04 -1.97
CA MET A 110 -9.63 1.76 -2.61
C MET A 110 -10.64 1.23 -1.59
N VAL A 111 -10.26 0.21 -0.80
CA VAL A 111 -11.15 -0.37 0.21
C VAL A 111 -11.45 0.64 1.31
N LEU A 112 -10.44 1.32 1.85
CA LEU A 112 -10.61 2.33 2.90
C LEU A 112 -11.55 3.45 2.44
N TYR A 113 -11.40 3.95 1.21
CA TYR A 113 -12.33 4.91 0.62
C TYR A 113 -13.76 4.36 0.58
N ARG A 114 -13.94 3.14 0.07
CA ARG A 114 -15.28 2.55 -0.08
C ARG A 114 -15.96 2.20 1.25
N VAL A 115 -15.18 1.96 2.30
CA VAL A 115 -15.69 1.69 3.66
C VAL A 115 -16.01 2.99 4.41
N THR A 116 -15.22 4.05 4.23
CA THR A 116 -15.27 5.24 5.08
C THR A 116 -15.80 6.50 4.42
N ARG A 117 -15.79 6.57 3.08
CA ARG A 117 -16.05 7.77 2.27
C ARG A 117 -15.10 8.94 2.54
N ASP A 118 -13.95 8.69 3.15
CA ASP A 118 -12.94 9.73 3.40
C ASP A 118 -12.15 10.01 2.12
N GLU A 119 -12.37 11.20 1.55
CA GLU A 119 -11.73 11.65 0.30
C GLU A 119 -10.20 11.75 0.41
N THR A 120 -9.64 11.75 1.62
CA THR A 120 -8.18 11.72 1.84
C THR A 120 -7.52 10.56 1.08
N TYR A 121 -8.18 9.38 1.02
CA TYR A 121 -7.64 8.21 0.33
C TYR A 121 -7.56 8.40 -1.19
N ARG A 122 -8.48 9.17 -1.78
CA ARG A 122 -8.42 9.57 -3.20
C ARG A 122 -7.33 10.60 -3.44
N GLU A 123 -7.13 11.55 -2.53
CA GLU A 123 -6.02 12.50 -2.62
C GLU A 123 -4.66 11.79 -2.55
N TRP A 124 -4.51 10.83 -1.65
CA TRP A 124 -3.32 9.98 -1.57
C TRP A 124 -3.13 9.15 -2.85
N GLY A 125 -4.21 8.57 -3.39
CA GLY A 125 -4.18 7.88 -4.68
C GLY A 125 -3.71 8.79 -5.83
N LYS A 126 -4.11 10.06 -5.86
CA LYS A 126 -3.65 11.02 -6.88
C LYS A 126 -2.15 11.28 -6.79
N VAL A 127 -1.59 11.37 -5.58
CA VAL A 127 -0.13 11.52 -5.38
C VAL A 127 0.60 10.32 -5.96
N ILE A 128 0.18 9.11 -5.61
CA ILE A 128 0.82 7.87 -6.07
C ILE A 128 0.68 7.71 -7.59
N PHE A 129 -0.50 7.96 -8.15
CA PHE A 129 -0.74 7.85 -9.59
C PHE A 129 0.15 8.82 -10.39
N ARG A 130 0.31 10.05 -9.91
CA ARG A 130 1.22 11.04 -10.53
C ARG A 130 2.67 10.58 -10.48
N ALA A 131 3.09 9.95 -9.38
CA ALA A 131 4.43 9.39 -9.27
C ALA A 131 4.68 8.27 -10.31
N PHE A 132 3.71 7.36 -10.50
CA PHE A 132 3.78 6.35 -11.57
C PHE A 132 3.85 6.97 -12.97
N GLU A 133 3.01 7.97 -13.26
CA GLU A 133 3.04 8.67 -14.55
C GLU A 133 4.39 9.37 -14.81
N GLN A 134 4.96 10.00 -13.78
CA GLN A 134 6.21 10.74 -13.89
C GLN A 134 7.43 9.83 -14.02
N HIS A 135 7.50 8.78 -13.19
CA HIS A 135 8.72 8.01 -13.00
C HIS A 135 8.71 6.64 -13.68
N CYS A 136 7.55 6.06 -13.98
CA CYS A 136 7.45 4.71 -14.52
C CYS A 136 7.04 4.68 -16.00
N ARG A 137 6.30 5.67 -16.50
CA ARG A 137 5.81 5.69 -17.88
C ARG A 137 6.95 5.76 -18.92
N LEU A 138 6.79 4.99 -20.00
CA LEU A 138 7.71 4.98 -21.14
C LEU A 138 7.12 5.71 -22.36
N PRO A 139 7.90 6.53 -23.09
CA PRO A 139 7.42 7.24 -24.27
C PRO A 139 6.90 6.33 -25.38
N GLN A 140 7.46 5.13 -25.50
CA GLN A 140 7.09 4.15 -26.53
C GLN A 140 5.87 3.29 -26.15
N GLY A 141 5.34 3.45 -24.94
CA GLY A 141 4.26 2.64 -24.38
C GLY A 141 4.75 1.72 -23.25
N GLY A 142 3.86 1.45 -22.30
CA GLY A 142 4.15 0.65 -21.11
C GLY A 142 4.73 1.45 -19.94
N TYR A 143 4.98 0.74 -18.84
CA TYR A 143 5.52 1.26 -17.59
C TYR A 143 6.69 0.38 -17.15
N SER A 144 7.65 0.97 -16.46
CA SER A 144 8.87 0.31 -16.01
C SER A 144 8.97 0.37 -14.49
N SER A 145 9.40 -0.75 -13.91
CA SER A 145 9.94 -0.75 -12.56
C SER A 145 11.14 0.20 -12.45
N VAL A 146 11.33 0.77 -11.26
CA VAL A 146 12.39 1.74 -11.00
C VAL A 146 13.25 1.31 -9.83
N ASN A 147 14.50 1.77 -9.81
CA ASN A 147 15.41 1.67 -8.67
C ASN A 147 15.68 3.05 -8.09
N HIS A 148 16.15 3.11 -6.84
CA HIS A 148 16.46 4.32 -6.10
C HIS A 148 15.26 5.27 -5.96
N VAL A 149 14.15 4.77 -5.39
CA VAL A 149 12.94 5.58 -5.12
C VAL A 149 13.19 6.73 -4.13
N ASP A 150 14.27 6.65 -3.36
CA ASP A 150 14.81 7.68 -2.48
C ASP A 150 15.49 8.84 -3.24
N SER A 151 15.66 8.73 -4.55
CA SER A 151 16.12 9.80 -5.44
C SER A 151 14.95 10.54 -6.11
N PRO A 152 15.04 11.85 -6.36
CA PRO A 152 14.05 12.58 -7.16
C PRO A 152 14.03 12.15 -8.64
N ALA A 153 15.05 11.43 -9.09
CA ALA A 153 15.15 10.86 -10.44
C ALA A 153 15.51 9.37 -10.34
N PRO A 154 14.54 8.50 -9.97
CA PRO A 154 14.76 7.07 -9.88
C PRO A 154 15.08 6.49 -11.27
N SER A 155 15.94 5.48 -11.32
CA SER A 155 16.38 4.87 -12.58
C SER A 155 15.39 3.81 -13.05
N LYS A 156 14.92 3.94 -14.30
CA LYS A 156 14.03 2.95 -14.94
C LYS A 156 14.76 1.66 -15.27
N PHE A 157 13.98 0.62 -15.55
CA PHE A 157 14.45 -0.71 -15.94
C PHE A 157 15.23 -1.44 -14.86
N PHE A 158 14.83 -1.27 -13.60
CA PHE A 158 15.30 -2.13 -12.50
C PHE A 158 15.06 -3.60 -12.86
N ARG A 159 13.84 -3.90 -13.33
CA ARG A 159 13.51 -5.09 -14.12
C ARG A 159 13.18 -4.68 -15.55
N ARG A 160 13.47 -5.57 -16.51
CA ARG A 160 13.21 -5.35 -17.94
C ARG A 160 11.80 -5.79 -18.38
N GLU A 161 10.94 -6.13 -17.43
CA GLU A 161 9.53 -6.45 -17.66
C GLU A 161 8.59 -5.41 -17.04
N MET A 162 7.35 -5.40 -17.55
CA MET A 162 6.21 -4.77 -16.90
C MET A 162 5.37 -5.90 -16.30
N GLU A 163 5.34 -5.98 -14.98
CA GLU A 163 4.67 -7.05 -14.24
C GLU A 163 3.16 -7.06 -14.55
N SER A 164 2.56 -8.26 -14.66
CA SER A 164 1.15 -8.41 -15.03
C SER A 164 0.20 -7.73 -14.03
N PHE A 165 0.55 -7.77 -12.75
CA PHE A 165 -0.22 -7.14 -11.68
C PHE A 165 -0.33 -5.63 -11.82
N PHE A 166 0.56 -4.96 -12.56
CA PHE A 166 0.38 -3.53 -12.80
C PHE A 166 -0.94 -3.25 -13.54
N MET A 167 -1.26 -4.09 -14.53
CA MET A 167 -2.52 -3.98 -15.27
C MET A 167 -3.67 -4.65 -14.53
N ALA A 168 -3.45 -5.84 -13.96
CA ALA A 168 -4.50 -6.59 -13.28
C ALA A 168 -4.94 -5.91 -11.98
N GLU A 169 -4.02 -5.33 -11.22
CA GLU A 169 -4.26 -4.86 -9.86
C GLU A 169 -4.09 -3.35 -9.75
N THR A 170 -2.88 -2.83 -9.96
CA THR A 170 -2.57 -1.41 -9.67
C THR A 170 -3.50 -0.46 -10.43
N LEU A 171 -3.62 -0.61 -11.75
CA LEU A 171 -4.52 0.21 -12.56
C LEU A 171 -6.00 -0.06 -12.28
N LYS A 172 -6.38 -1.31 -11.96
CA LYS A 172 -7.76 -1.66 -11.62
C LYS A 172 -8.17 -1.00 -10.30
N TYR A 173 -7.33 -1.04 -9.27
CA TYR A 173 -7.61 -0.39 -8.00
C TYR A 173 -7.58 1.14 -8.10
N PHE A 174 -6.72 1.73 -8.94
CA PHE A 174 -6.83 3.16 -9.25
C PHE A 174 -8.17 3.50 -9.90
N TYR A 175 -8.60 2.73 -10.90
CA TYR A 175 -9.89 2.93 -11.54
C TYR A 175 -11.04 2.82 -10.53
N LEU A 176 -11.03 1.78 -9.69
CA LEU A 176 -12.07 1.54 -8.69
C LEU A 176 -12.08 2.58 -7.56
N LEU A 177 -10.90 3.08 -7.16
CA LEU A 177 -10.75 4.15 -6.17
C LEU A 177 -11.44 5.44 -6.64
N PHE A 178 -11.34 5.78 -7.93
CA PHE A 178 -11.95 6.98 -8.50
C PHE A 178 -13.34 6.76 -9.12
N SER A 179 -13.81 5.52 -9.19
CA SER A 179 -15.17 5.18 -9.64
C SER A 179 -16.22 5.39 -8.56
N ASP A 180 -17.49 5.38 -8.99
CA ASP A 180 -18.63 5.23 -8.08
C ASP A 180 -18.63 3.83 -7.42
N GLU A 181 -19.13 3.72 -6.20
CA GLU A 181 -19.09 2.48 -5.42
C GLU A 181 -20.02 1.39 -5.94
N SER A 182 -20.99 1.76 -6.78
CA SER A 182 -21.82 0.81 -7.52
C SER A 182 -21.02 -0.02 -8.53
N VAL A 183 -19.80 0.41 -8.90
CA VAL A 183 -18.92 -0.35 -9.79
C VAL A 183 -18.15 -1.40 -8.98
N VAL A 184 -18.55 -2.68 -9.13
CA VAL A 184 -18.02 -3.82 -8.36
C VAL A 184 -18.21 -3.62 -6.84
N PRO A 185 -19.45 -3.64 -6.32
CA PRO A 185 -19.72 -3.36 -4.91
C PRO A 185 -19.09 -4.39 -3.96
N LEU A 186 -18.52 -3.94 -2.84
CA LEU A 186 -17.79 -4.78 -1.86
C LEU A 186 -18.71 -5.70 -1.02
N ASP A 187 -20.02 -5.48 -1.08
CA ASP A 187 -21.07 -6.34 -0.52
C ASP A 187 -21.57 -7.40 -1.51
N GLN A 188 -21.16 -7.33 -2.78
CA GLN A 188 -21.55 -8.28 -3.83
C GLN A 188 -20.36 -9.06 -4.40
N PHE A 189 -19.16 -8.50 -4.36
CA PHE A 189 -17.95 -9.10 -4.89
C PHE A 189 -16.85 -9.17 -3.84
N VAL A 190 -16.05 -10.24 -3.92
CA VAL A 190 -14.79 -10.39 -3.22
C VAL A 190 -13.67 -10.53 -4.24
N PHE A 191 -12.57 -9.80 -4.06
CA PHE A 191 -11.40 -9.91 -4.91
C PHE A 191 -10.53 -11.08 -4.43
N ASN A 192 -9.98 -11.87 -5.35
CA ASN A 192 -8.83 -12.69 -5.01
C ASN A 192 -7.57 -11.82 -4.83
N THR A 193 -6.46 -12.44 -4.46
CA THR A 193 -5.18 -11.76 -4.21
C THR A 193 -4.49 -11.18 -5.46
N GLU A 194 -5.11 -11.27 -6.64
CA GLU A 194 -4.64 -10.66 -7.90
C GLU A 194 -5.72 -9.74 -8.50
N ALA A 195 -6.51 -9.12 -7.62
CA ALA A 195 -7.60 -8.19 -7.93
C ALA A 195 -8.67 -8.72 -8.91
N HIS A 196 -8.86 -10.04 -9.04
CA HIS A 196 -9.97 -10.60 -9.83
C HIS A 196 -11.23 -10.72 -8.97
N PRO A 197 -12.33 -10.01 -9.32
CA PRO A 197 -13.56 -10.04 -8.53
C PRO A 197 -14.36 -11.32 -8.81
N PHE A 198 -14.84 -11.95 -7.74
CA PHE A 198 -15.76 -13.08 -7.76
C PHE A 198 -17.04 -12.72 -7.00
N PRO A 199 -18.22 -13.13 -7.50
CA PRO A 199 -19.47 -12.87 -6.80
C PRO A 199 -19.52 -13.63 -5.47
N ILE A 200 -20.00 -12.97 -4.42
CA ILE A 200 -20.20 -13.58 -3.11
C ILE A 200 -21.35 -14.58 -3.20
N GLN A 201 -21.12 -15.82 -2.76
CA GLN A 201 -22.17 -16.83 -2.63
C GLN A 201 -22.75 -16.80 -1.22
N TRP A 202 -23.91 -16.16 -1.07
CA TRP A 202 -24.66 -16.20 0.17
C TRP A 202 -25.27 -17.60 0.36
N ARG A 203 -24.95 -18.24 1.49
CA ARG A 203 -25.67 -19.46 1.89
C ARG A 203 -27.05 -19.02 2.42
N THR A 204 -28.08 -19.50 1.75
CA THR A 204 -29.48 -19.39 2.18
C THR A 204 -29.81 -20.43 3.23
#